data_AF-A0AAI8ZR31-F1
#
_entry.id   AF-A0AAI8ZR31-F1
#
_cell.length_a   1.000
_cell.length_b   1.000
_cell.length_c   1.000
_cell.angle_alpha   90.00
_cell.angle_beta   90.00
_cell.angle_gamma   90.00
#
_symmetry.space_group_name_H-M   'P 1'
#
loop_
_entity.id
_entity.type
_entity.pdbx_description
1 polymer ?
#
loop_
_entity_poly.entity_id
_entity_poly.type
_entity_poly.pdbx_seq_one_letter_code
_entity_poly.pdbx_strand_id
1 'polypeptide(L)'
;MRAQATLLKWGNSVALRLSGNLKTIPNFEVGDTVDIDISEQGLVIQKVVKKPLTEESLLAGLTAYTAHADERSDPTEREFDY
;
A
#
# COMPACT_ATOMS: atom_id res chain seq x y z
N MET A 1 9.39 -3.51 24.55
CA MET A 1 8.06 -3.97 25.02
C MET A 1 7.86 -5.39 24.49
N ARG A 2 7.30 -6.31 25.29
CA ARG A 2 7.00 -7.68 24.85
C ARG A 2 5.50 -7.91 25.01
N ALA A 3 4.85 -8.43 23.97
CA ALA A 3 3.45 -8.84 24.00
C ALA A 3 3.33 -10.31 23.62
N GLN A 4 2.29 -10.96 24.13
CA GLN A 4 1.92 -12.32 23.75
C GLN A 4 0.52 -12.27 23.15
N ALA A 5 0.29 -13.05 22.10
CA ALA A 5 -0.99 -13.14 21.43
C ALA A 5 -1.15 -14.54 20.83
N THR A 6 -2.39 -14.97 20.70
CA THR A 6 -2.75 -16.27 20.13
C THR A 6 -3.10 -16.09 18.67
N LEU A 7 -2.59 -17.00 17.83
CA LEU A 7 -2.99 -17.09 16.42
C LEU A 7 -4.44 -17.61 16.32
N LEU A 8 -5.20 -17.04 15.40
CA LEU A 8 -6.60 -17.36 15.18
C LEU A 8 -6.81 -17.87 13.75
N LYS A 9 -7.82 -18.71 13.54
CA LYS A 9 -8.26 -19.08 12.19
C LYS A 9 -9.10 -17.95 11.60
N TRP A 10 -8.76 -17.52 10.39
CA TRP A 10 -9.56 -16.58 9.61
C TRP A 10 -9.77 -17.13 8.19
N GLY A 11 -10.97 -17.66 7.94
CA GLY A 11 -11.24 -18.41 6.71
C GLY A 11 -10.34 -19.64 6.59
N ASN A 12 -9.57 -19.70 5.51
CA ASN A 12 -8.59 -20.77 5.24
C ASN A 12 -7.17 -20.44 5.73
N SER A 13 -6.99 -19.31 6.43
CA SER A 13 -5.68 -18.82 6.86
C SER A 13 -5.57 -18.76 8.37
N VAL A 14 -4.33 -18.64 8.85
CA VAL A 14 -4.01 -18.29 10.24
C VAL A 14 -3.70 -16.80 10.30
N ALA A 15 -4.25 -16.11 11.28
CA ALA A 15 -4.13 -14.66 11.43
C ALA A 15 -3.71 -14.27 12.86
N LEU A 16 -2.92 -13.21 12.97
CA LEU A 16 -2.57 -12.56 14.23
C LEU A 16 -3.34 -11.25 14.36
N ARG A 17 -4.07 -11.06 15.46
CA ARG A 17 -4.78 -9.80 15.71
C ARG A 17 -3.82 -8.76 16.27
N LEU A 18 -3.63 -7.66 15.55
CA LEU A 18 -2.88 -6.50 16.02
C LEU A 18 -3.83 -5.56 16.80
N SER A 19 -3.81 -5.62 18.13
CA SER A 19 -4.63 -4.75 19.01
C SER A 19 -3.75 -3.87 19.91
N GLY A 20 -4.30 -2.72 20.32
CA GLY A 20 -3.62 -1.77 21.19
C GLY A 20 -2.23 -1.39 20.67
N ASN A 21 -1.23 -1.53 21.53
CA ASN A 21 0.16 -1.15 21.23
C ASN A 21 0.81 -1.93 20.08
N LEU A 22 0.34 -3.14 19.76
CA LEU A 22 0.82 -3.89 18.60
C LEU A 22 0.46 -3.21 17.27
N LYS A 23 -0.64 -2.46 17.25
CA LYS A 23 -1.08 -1.68 16.09
C LYS A 23 -0.55 -0.25 16.14
N THR A 24 -0.68 0.41 17.29
CA THR A 24 -0.47 1.87 17.40
C THR A 24 1.00 2.27 17.39
N ILE A 25 1.89 1.54 18.07
CA ILE A 25 3.32 1.92 18.14
C ILE A 25 4.01 1.76 16.77
N PRO A 26 3.83 0.64 16.04
CA PRO A 26 4.38 0.50 14.68
C PRO A 26 3.55 1.24 13.62
N ASN A 27 2.42 1.84 14.02
CA ASN A 27 1.48 2.56 13.17
C ASN A 27 0.94 1.74 11.98
N PHE A 28 0.45 0.52 12.24
CA PHE A 28 -0.21 -0.30 11.23
C PHE A 28 -1.67 0.12 11.03
N GLU A 29 -2.09 0.23 9.78
CA GLU A 29 -3.45 0.53 9.35
C GLU A 29 -4.02 -0.57 8.46
N VAL A 30 -5.36 -0.56 8.30
CA VAL A 30 -6.02 -1.52 7.41
C VAL A 30 -5.67 -1.15 5.97
N GLY A 31 -5.16 -2.12 5.21
CA GLY A 31 -4.73 -1.92 3.83
C GLY A 31 -3.23 -1.63 3.67
N ASP A 32 -2.48 -1.50 4.77
CA ASP A 32 -1.02 -1.40 4.71
C ASP A 32 -0.42 -2.64 4.04
N THR A 33 0.56 -2.42 3.17
CA THR A 33 1.43 -3.47 2.66
C THR A 33 2.59 -3.66 3.63
N VAL A 34 2.93 -4.92 3.92
CA VAL A 34 4.00 -5.29 4.85
C VAL A 34 4.99 -6.23 4.20
N ASP A 35 6.26 -6.08 4.54
CA ASP A 35 7.31 -7.05 4.24
C ASP A 35 7.38 -8.05 5.39
N ILE A 36 7.55 -9.33 5.06
CA ILE A 36 7.60 -10.43 6.02
C ILE A 36 8.86 -11.24 5.77
N ASP A 37 9.83 -11.10 6.67
CA ASP A 37 11.01 -11.97 6.68
C ASP A 37 10.66 -13.27 7.42
N ILE A 38 10.94 -14.40 6.76
CA ILE A 38 10.61 -15.74 7.24
C ILE A 38 11.89 -16.47 7.60
N SER A 39 11.96 -17.00 8.82
CA SER A 39 13.08 -17.79 9.33
C SER A 39 12.60 -18.93 10.23
N GLU A 40 13.50 -19.84 10.61
CA GLU A 40 13.19 -20.90 11.58
C GLU A 40 12.81 -20.34 12.97
N GLN A 41 13.28 -19.13 13.30
CA GLN A 41 12.99 -18.48 14.57
C GLN A 41 11.62 -17.77 14.58
N GLY A 42 10.99 -17.62 13.42
CA GLY A 42 9.67 -17.01 13.26
C GLY A 42 9.62 -15.97 12.16
N LEU A 43 8.68 -15.02 12.32
CA LEU A 43 8.36 -13.98 11.35
C LEU A 43 8.78 -12.60 11.89
N VAL A 44 9.42 -11.80 11.05
CA VAL A 44 9.64 -10.36 11.30
C VAL A 44 8.81 -9.59 10.29
N ILE A 45 7.85 -8.80 10.78
CA ILE A 45 6.90 -8.05 9.95
C ILE A 45 7.22 -6.56 10.06
N GLN A 46 7.42 -5.90 8.92
CA GLN A 46 7.75 -4.48 8.83
C GLN A 46 6.83 -3.78 7.82
N LYS A 47 6.55 -2.49 8.02
CA LYS A 47 5.82 -1.72 6.99
C LYS A 47 6.70 -1.58 5.75
N VAL A 48 6.11 -1.76 4.58
CA VAL A 48 6.81 -1.44 3.33
C VAL A 48 7.06 0.07 3.31
N VAL A 49 8.32 0.46 3.32
CA VAL A 49 8.71 1.85 3.03
C VAL A 49 8.66 2.00 1.52
N LYS A 50 7.51 2.49 1.00
CA LYS A 50 7.45 2.90 -0.41
C LYS A 50 8.50 3.99 -0.60
N LYS A 51 9.41 3.79 -1.56
CA LYS A 51 10.33 4.86 -1.95
C LYS A 51 9.49 6.07 -2.34
N PRO A 52 9.80 7.28 -1.83
CA PRO A 52 9.11 8.47 -2.25
C PRO A 52 9.23 8.58 -3.77
N LEU A 53 8.10 8.79 -4.43
CA LEU A 53 8.09 9.02 -5.87
C LEU A 53 8.80 10.35 -6.13
N THR A 54 9.82 10.33 -6.97
CA THR A 54 10.47 11.54 -7.47
C THR A 54 9.85 11.91 -8.81
N GLU A 55 9.86 13.20 -9.16
CA GLU A 55 9.41 13.64 -10.49
C GLU A 55 10.16 12.88 -11.59
N GLU A 56 11.47 12.72 -11.45
CA GLU A 56 12.30 11.92 -12.35
C GLU A 56 11.77 10.48 -12.50
N SER A 57 11.42 9.81 -11.40
CA SER A 57 10.87 8.44 -11.44
C SER A 57 9.49 8.35 -12.08
N LEU A 58 8.70 9.43 -12.01
CA LEU A 58 7.37 9.50 -12.61
C LEU A 58 7.43 9.79 -14.11
N LEU A 59 8.38 10.61 -14.53
CA LEU A 59 8.62 10.94 -15.94
C LEU A 59 9.40 9.83 -16.68
N ALA A 60 10.11 8.97 -15.96
CA ALA A 60 10.86 7.86 -16.53
C ALA A 60 9.93 6.93 -17.35
N GLY A 61 10.15 6.88 -18.66
CA GLY A 61 9.36 6.05 -19.57
C GLY A 61 8.04 6.68 -20.02
N LEU A 62 7.75 7.92 -19.63
CA LEU A 62 6.59 8.65 -20.13
C LEU A 62 6.79 9.04 -21.60
N THR A 63 5.86 8.64 -22.45
CA THR A 63 5.77 8.97 -23.88
C THR A 63 4.38 9.54 -24.17
N ALA A 64 4.17 10.14 -25.34
CA ALA A 64 2.84 10.63 -25.72
C ALA A 64 1.76 9.54 -25.64
N TYR A 65 2.11 8.29 -25.99
CA TYR A 65 1.20 7.15 -25.93
C TYR A 65 0.95 6.66 -24.50
N THR A 66 1.99 6.44 -23.69
CA THR A 66 1.82 6.00 -22.29
C THR A 66 1.25 7.09 -21.38
N ALA A 67 1.26 8.34 -21.83
CA ALA A 67 0.55 9.45 -21.21
C ALA A 67 -0.92 9.55 -21.65
N HIS A 68 -1.41 8.63 -22.49
CA HIS A 68 -2.76 8.63 -23.03
C HIS A 68 -3.13 9.96 -23.72
N ALA A 69 -2.16 10.61 -24.38
CA ALA A 69 -2.39 11.93 -24.98
C ALA A 69 -3.36 11.87 -26.17
N ASP A 70 -3.49 10.71 -26.80
CA ASP A 70 -4.46 10.38 -27.85
C ASP A 70 -5.89 10.17 -27.32
N GLU A 71 -6.05 9.87 -26.03
CA GLU A 71 -7.35 9.77 -25.36
C GLU A 71 -7.86 11.14 -24.87
N ARG A 72 -7.15 12.22 -25.19
CA ARG A 72 -7.56 13.57 -24.83
C ARG A 72 -8.86 13.93 -25.52
N SER A 73 -9.93 14.07 -24.74
CA SER A 73 -11.23 14.55 -25.21
C SER A 73 -11.28 16.07 -25.29
N ASP A 74 -11.97 16.58 -26.31
CA ASP A 74 -12.36 17.98 -26.34
C ASP A 74 -13.61 18.20 -25.47
N PRO A 75 -13.68 19.33 -24.75
CA PRO A 75 -14.86 19.68 -23.98
C PRO A 75 -16.08 19.84 -24.89
N THR A 76 -17.24 19.42 -24.40
CA THR A 76 -18.51 19.53 -25.11
C THR A 76 -19.11 20.92 -24.95
N GLU A 77 -19.95 21.35 -25.89
CA GLU A 77 -20.60 22.68 -25.83
C GLU A 77 -21.36 22.91 -24.52
N ARG A 78 -21.97 21.87 -23.94
CA ARG A 78 -22.69 21.93 -22.66
C ARG A 78 -21.82 22.19 -21.45
N GLU A 79 -20.51 21.94 -21.54
CA GLU A 79 -19.56 22.18 -20.44
C GLU A 79 -19.10 23.65 -20.39
N PHE A 80 -19.39 24.43 -21.44
CA PHE A 80 -19.13 25.87 -21.49
C PHE A 80 -20.31 26.73 -21.01
N ASP A 81 -21.49 26.13 -20.87
CA ASP A 81 -22.69 26.80 -20.35
C ASP A 81 -22.68 26.78 -18.81
N TYR A 82 -21.99 27.73 -18.19
CA TYR A 82 -22.01 27.98 -16.75
C TYR A 82 -22.53 29.39 -16.43
#